data_AF-A0A8T5F8P7-F1
#
_entry.id   AF-A0A8T5F8P7-F1
#
_cell.length_a   1.000
_cell.length_b   1.000
_cell.length_c   1.000
_cell.angle_alpha   90.00
_cell.angle_beta   90.00
_cell.angle_gamma   90.00
#
_symmetry.space_group_name_H-M   'P 1'
#
loop_
_entity.id
_entity.type
_entity.pdbx_description
1 polymer ?
#
loop_
_entity_poly.entity_id
_entity_poly.type
_entity_poly.pdbx_seq_one_letter_code
_entity_poly.pdbx_strand_id
1 'polypeptide(L)' 'MTDMDRERLGGVPYEATKEKKKVRLRFFPKGEKAKNPDSIVFTMLLDESDKETILKLFE' A
#
# COMPACT_ATOMS: atom_id res chain seq x y z
N MET A 1 -14.65 -6.04 -3.37
CA MET A 1 -13.50 -5.68 -4.22
C MET A 1 -12.61 -6.90 -4.27
N THR A 2 -12.37 -7.43 -5.45
CA THR A 2 -11.41 -8.54 -5.61
C THR A 2 -10.00 -7.98 -5.78
N ASP A 3 -8.97 -8.81 -5.67
CA ASP A 3 -7.56 -8.41 -5.91
C ASP A 3 -7.31 -7.73 -7.27
N MET A 4 -8.21 -7.90 -8.23
CA MET A 4 -8.18 -7.22 -9.53
C MET A 4 -8.53 -5.73 -9.46
N ASP A 5 -9.28 -5.28 -8.45
CA ASP A 5 -9.79 -3.90 -8.36
C ASP A 5 -8.86 -2.97 -7.55
N ARG A 6 -7.80 -3.53 -6.94
CA ARG A 6 -6.87 -2.78 -6.07
C ARG A 6 -5.70 -2.22 -6.88
N GLU A 7 -5.29 -1.00 -6.54
CA GLU A 7 -4.05 -0.42 -7.04
C GLU A 7 -2.83 -1.25 -6.60
N ARG A 8 -1.69 -1.07 -7.28
CA ARG A 8 -0.45 -1.80 -7.00
C ARG A 8 0.74 -0.87 -6.81
N LEU A 9 1.50 -1.10 -5.74
CA LEU A 9 2.78 -0.45 -5.46
C LEU A 9 3.86 -1.54 -5.36
N GLY A 10 4.93 -1.44 -6.17
CA GLY A 10 5.94 -2.51 -6.25
C GLY A 10 5.37 -3.89 -6.64
N GLY A 11 4.25 -3.89 -7.38
CA GLY A 11 3.52 -5.11 -7.74
C GLY A 11 2.78 -5.78 -6.59
N VAL A 12 2.56 -5.09 -5.46
CA VAL A 12 1.77 -5.56 -4.31
C VAL A 12 0.42 -4.83 -4.28
N PRO A 13 -0.73 -5.54 -4.18
CA PRO A 13 -2.03 -4.89 -4.03
C PRO A 13 -2.07 -4.05 -2.74
N TYR A 14 -2.59 -2.83 -2.83
CA TYR A 14 -2.66 -1.93 -1.68
C TYR A 14 -3.89 -1.03 -1.72
N GLU A 15 -4.22 -0.46 -0.56
CA GLU A 15 -5.16 0.63 -0.38
C GLU A 15 -4.46 1.80 0.31
N ALA A 16 -4.69 3.02 -0.19
CA ALA A 16 -4.24 4.24 0.45
C ALA A 16 -5.41 4.99 1.10
N THR A 17 -5.19 5.50 2.31
CA THR A 17 -6.16 6.36 3.00
C THR A 17 -5.44 7.54 3.60
N LYS A 18 -5.92 8.76 3.31
CA LYS A 18 -5.36 9.98 3.89
C LYS A 18 -5.92 10.18 5.30
N GLU A 19 -5.02 10.27 6.27
CA GLU A 19 -5.32 10.52 7.68
C GLU A 19 -4.66 11.82 8.12
N LYS A 20 -5.41 12.93 8.05
CA LYS A 20 -4.91 14.29 8.34
C LYS A 20 -3.69 14.63 7.45
N LYS A 21 -2.49 14.63 8.03
CA LYS A 21 -1.19 14.92 7.37
C LYS A 21 -0.39 13.66 7.03
N LYS A 22 -0.96 12.48 7.24
CA LYS A 22 -0.32 11.19 6.98
C LYS A 22 -1.10 10.40 5.93
N VAL A 23 -0.44 9.43 5.30
CA VAL A 23 -1.05 8.49 4.35
C VAL A 23 -0.86 7.09 4.89
N ARG A 24 -1.96 6.41 5.20
CA ARG A 24 -1.93 4.99 5.56
C ARG A 24 -2.00 4.15 4.30
N LEU A 25 -1.01 3.29 4.11
CA LEU A 25 -1.00 2.24 3.10
C LEU A 25 -1.27 0.90 3.77
N ARG A 26 -2.25 0.15 3.26
CA ARG A 26 -2.54 -1.23 3.68
C ARG A 26 -2.27 -2.15 2.49
N PHE A 27 -1.43 -3.15 2.67
CA PHE A 27 -1.04 -4.10 1.65
C PHE A 27 -1.76 -5.42 1.85
N PHE A 28 -2.10 -6.06 0.74
CA PHE A 28 -2.84 -7.31 0.68
C PHE A 28 -2.00 -8.39 -0.03
N PRO A 29 -2.35 -9.69 0.12
CA PRO A 29 -1.58 -10.77 -0.46
C PRO A 29 -1.56 -10.67 -1.98
N LYS A 30 -0.51 -11.21 -2.61
CA LYS A 30 -0.46 -11.31 -4.06
C LYS A 30 -1.20 -12.57 -4.51
N GLY A 31 -2.24 -12.43 -5.32
CA GLY A 31 -2.67 -13.46 -6.25
C GLY A 31 -4.16 -13.78 -6.17
N GLU A 32 -4.75 -14.05 -7.34
CA GLU A 32 -6.18 -14.37 -7.55
C GLU A 32 -6.67 -15.59 -6.74
N LYS A 33 -5.75 -16.43 -6.24
CA LYS A 33 -6.03 -17.61 -5.42
C LYS A 33 -5.56 -17.47 -3.97
N ALA A 34 -5.27 -16.25 -3.50
CA ALA A 34 -5.00 -16.03 -2.09
C ALA A 34 -6.17 -16.57 -1.28
N LYS A 35 -5.91 -17.45 -0.30
CA LYS A 35 -6.97 -18.05 0.53
C LYS A 35 -7.82 -16.98 1.23
N ASN A 36 -7.19 -15.85 1.58
CA ASN A 36 -7.82 -14.70 2.19
C ASN A 36 -7.32 -13.41 1.51
N PRO A 37 -7.89 -13.01 0.36
CA PRO A 37 -7.38 -11.88 -0.43
C PRO A 37 -7.52 -10.52 0.29
N ASP A 38 -8.46 -10.42 1.24
CA ASP A 38 -8.71 -9.19 1.99
C ASP A 38 -7.93 -9.12 3.31
N SER A 39 -7.11 -10.13 3.62
CA SER A 39 -6.28 -10.11 4.83
C SER A 39 -5.12 -9.12 4.69
N ILE A 40 -5.02 -8.18 5.62
CA ILE A 40 -3.90 -7.22 5.63
C ILE A 40 -2.60 -7.96 5.92
N VAL A 41 -1.65 -7.88 4.99
CA VAL A 41 -0.30 -8.44 5.14
C VAL A 41 0.62 -7.44 5.84
N PHE A 42 0.47 -6.17 5.51
CA PHE A 42 1.31 -5.11 6.04
C PHE A 42 0.57 -3.77 6.07
N THR A 43 0.88 -2.93 7.04
CA THR A 43 0.36 -1.56 7.11
C THR A 43 1.51 -0.60 7.36
N MET A 44 1.54 0.49 6.60
CA MET A 44 2.53 1.55 6.70
C MET A 44 1.80 2.89 6.85
N LEU A 45 2.33 3.78 7.67
CA LEU A 45 1.80 5.13 7.84
C LEU A 45 2.91 6.11 7.49
N LEU A 46 2.77 6.75 6.33
CA LEU A 46 3.76 7.68 5.78
C LEU A 46 3.42 9.10 6.19
N ASP A 47 4.43 9.89 6.49
CA ASP A 47 4.32 11.34 6.61
C ASP A 47 5.21 12.09 5.60
N GLU A 48 5.29 13.41 5.76
CA GLU A 48 6.00 14.29 4.83
C GLU A 48 7.52 13.99 4.78
N SER A 49 8.12 13.55 5.90
CA SER A 49 9.54 13.20 5.96
C SER A 49 9.85 11.91 5.18
N ASP A 50 8.94 10.94 5.23
CA ASP A 50 9.06 9.70 4.46
C ASP A 50 8.97 9.98 2.95
N LYS A 51 8.09 10.90 2.54
CA LYS A 51 7.97 11.32 1.14
C LYS A 51 9.31 11.85 0.61
N GLU A 52 9.95 12.76 1.34
CA GLU A 52 11.26 13.30 0.95
C GLU A 52 12.32 12.22 0.88
N THR A 53 12.32 11.29 1.85
CA THR A 53 13.26 10.16 1.88
C THR A 53 13.07 9.25 0.67
N ILE A 54 11.83 8.93 0.30
CA ILE A 54 11.52 8.07 -0.85
C ILE A 54 11.89 8.76 -2.16
N LEU A 55 11.58 10.07 -2.32
CA LEU A 55 11.89 10.79 -3.55
C LEU A 55 13.39 10.83 -3.85
N LYS A 56 14.22 10.98 -2.81
CA LYS A 56 15.70 10.93 -2.92
C LYS A 56 16.24 9.58 -3.41
N LEU A 57 15.46 8.49 -3.33
CA LEU A 57 15.88 7.19 -3.84
C LEU A 57 15.83 7.10 -5.37
N PHE A 58 15.21 8.08 -6.03
CA PHE A 58 15.05 8.14 -7.50
C PHE A 58 15.87 9.26 -8.15
N GLU A 59 16.68 9.99 -7.37
CA GLU A 59 17.64 11.01 -7.82
C GLU A 59 19.03 10.38 -7.99
#